data_AF-R8Y1U9-F1
#
_entry.id   AF-R8Y1U9-F1
#
_cell.length_a   1.000
_cell.length_b   1.000
_cell.length_c   1.000
_cell.angle_alpha   90.00
_cell.angle_beta   90.00
_cell.angle_gamma   90.00
#
_symmetry.space_group_name_H-M   'P 1'
#
loop_
_entity.id
_entity.type
_entity.pdbx_description
1 polymer ?
#
loop_
_entity_poly.entity_id
_entity_poly.type
_entity_poly.pdbx_seq_one_letter_code
_entity_poly.pdbx_strand_id
1 'polypeptide(L)'
;MLLSLDVYKQQQFDLIAAKIMAEPKQYCEFSSVSDFYNVAWLKDFPQGSQISATGLDDGAEEFYAVVQFKQQYLKFDIKENHSALIFQDMNGNVFKRNF
;
A
#
# COMPACT_ATOMS: atom_id res chain seq x y z
N MET A 1 -26.88 -0.16 12.57
CA MET A 1 -25.94 -1.30 12.58
C MET A 1 -24.65 -0.80 13.20
N LEU A 2 -24.26 -1.28 14.38
CA LEU A 2 -22.94 -0.96 14.95
C LEU A 2 -21.94 -1.85 14.23
N LEU A 3 -21.09 -1.28 13.38
CA LEU A 3 -19.91 -2.02 12.93
C LEU A 3 -19.03 -2.28 14.14
N SER A 4 -18.52 -3.50 14.28
CA SER A 4 -17.41 -3.73 15.19
C SER A 4 -16.22 -2.88 14.73
N LEU A 5 -15.42 -2.40 15.69
CA LEU A 5 -14.23 -1.61 15.40
C LEU A 5 -13.30 -2.31 14.40
N ASP A 6 -13.23 -3.64 14.45
CA ASP A 6 -12.46 -4.45 13.51
C ASP A 6 -12.98 -4.35 12.07
N VAL A 7 -14.29 -4.47 11.85
CA VAL A 7 -14.88 -4.37 10.50
C VAL A 7 -14.71 -2.95 9.96
N TYR A 8 -14.84 -1.94 10.82
CA TYR A 8 -14.56 -0.55 10.43
C TYR A 8 -13.12 -0.36 9.95
N LYS A 9 -12.13 -0.89 10.67
CA LYS A 9 -10.72 -0.82 10.29
C LYS A 9 -10.43 -1.59 8.99
N GLN A 10 -11.06 -2.76 8.80
CA GLN A 10 -10.91 -3.52 7.55
C GLN A 10 -11.42 -2.72 6.35
N GLN A 11 -12.61 -2.12 6.47
CA GLN A 11 -13.18 -1.28 5.42
C GLN A 11 -12.35 -0.02 5.16
N GLN A 12 -11.79 0.59 6.21
CA GLN A 12 -10.86 1.72 6.07
C GLN A 12 -9.63 1.32 5.24
N PHE A 13 -9.05 0.13 5.48
CA PHE A 13 -7.95 -0.37 4.65
C PHE A 13 -8.38 -0.54 3.19
N ASP A 14 -9.52 -1.20 2.93
CA ASP A 14 -10.04 -1.43 1.58
C ASP A 14 -10.25 -0.12 0.81
N LEU A 15 -10.81 0.89 1.46
CA LEU A 15 -11.08 2.20 0.86
C LEU A 15 -9.79 2.90 0.42
N ILE A 16 -8.74 2.83 1.22
CA ILE A 16 -7.45 3.49 0.89
C ILE A 16 -6.72 2.71 -0.19
N ALA A 17 -6.68 1.37 -0.06
CA ALA A 17 -6.11 0.53 -1.09
C ALA A 17 -6.81 0.74 -2.44
N ALA A 18 -8.14 0.84 -2.47
CA ALA A 18 -8.90 1.11 -3.68
C ALA A 18 -8.57 2.48 -4.31
N LYS A 19 -8.41 3.53 -3.50
CA LYS A 19 -8.01 4.86 -4.00
C LYS A 19 -6.63 4.84 -4.67
N ILE A 20 -5.65 4.21 -4.01
CA ILE A 20 -4.29 4.08 -4.54
C ILE A 20 -4.30 3.21 -5.82
N MET A 21 -5.03 2.10 -5.81
CA MET A 21 -5.18 1.21 -6.97
C MET A 21 -5.84 1.88 -8.18
N ALA A 22 -6.74 2.84 -7.95
CA ALA A 22 -7.40 3.57 -9.02
C ALA A 22 -6.45 4.55 -9.74
N GLU A 23 -5.59 5.24 -8.99
CA GLU A 23 -4.72 6.30 -9.51
C GLU A 23 -3.25 6.15 -9.07
N PRO A 24 -2.59 5.00 -9.30
CA PRO A 24 -1.31 4.66 -8.67
C PRO A 24 -0.20 5.69 -8.92
N LYS A 25 -0.17 6.34 -10.10
CA LYS A 25 0.82 7.38 -10.42
C LYS A 25 0.77 8.60 -9.49
N GLN A 26 -0.38 8.90 -8.88
CA GLN A 26 -0.49 10.02 -7.94
C GLN A 26 0.00 9.68 -6.53
N TYR A 27 0.12 8.38 -6.21
CA TYR A 27 0.44 7.91 -4.86
C TYR A 27 1.83 7.27 -4.78
N CYS A 28 2.40 6.87 -5.92
CA CYS A 28 3.62 6.07 -6.02
C CYS A 28 4.82 6.85 -6.58
N GLU A 29 4.97 8.12 -6.21
CA GLU A 29 6.14 8.94 -6.55
C GLU A 29 7.06 9.02 -5.32
N PHE A 30 8.07 8.15 -5.27
CA PHE A 30 9.07 8.13 -4.20
C PHE A 30 10.46 8.25 -4.81
N SER A 31 11.31 9.11 -4.23
CA SER A 31 12.73 9.21 -4.59
C SER A 31 13.63 8.50 -3.58
N SER A 32 13.09 8.15 -2.41
CA SER A 32 13.78 7.41 -1.33
C SER A 32 12.80 6.58 -0.49
N VAL A 33 13.32 5.65 0.30
CA VAL A 33 12.53 4.95 1.33
C VAL A 33 11.95 5.94 2.34
N SER A 34 12.68 7.01 2.65
CA SER A 34 12.23 8.07 3.56
C SER A 34 11.00 8.81 3.02
N ASP A 35 10.92 9.04 1.71
CA ASP A 35 9.75 9.70 1.10
C ASP A 35 8.48 8.87 1.31
N PHE A 36 8.59 7.55 1.10
CA PHE A 36 7.48 6.64 1.33
C PHE A 36 6.95 6.71 2.77
N TYR A 37 7.82 6.74 3.78
CA TYR A 37 7.37 6.85 5.17
C TYR A 37 6.77 8.22 5.53
N ASN A 38 7.03 9.26 4.73
CA ASN A 38 6.57 10.62 4.97
C ASN A 38 5.28 10.99 4.23
N VAL A 39 4.78 10.15 3.31
CA VAL A 39 3.55 10.45 2.56
C VAL A 39 2.33 10.56 3.48
N ALA A 40 1.47 11.54 3.20
CA ALA A 40 0.32 11.84 4.06
C ALA A 40 -0.68 10.68 4.14
N TRP A 41 -0.94 10.00 3.02
CA TRP A 41 -1.94 8.93 2.92
C TRP A 41 -1.57 7.68 3.71
N LEU A 42 -0.29 7.51 4.11
CA LEU A 42 0.12 6.37 4.93
C LEU A 42 -0.54 6.39 6.31
N LYS A 43 -0.82 7.60 6.83
CA LYS A 43 -1.52 7.81 8.11
C LYS A 43 -3.02 7.52 8.03
N ASP A 44 -3.57 7.48 6.82
CA ASP A 44 -4.98 7.16 6.64
C ASP A 44 -5.23 5.66 6.88
N PHE A 45 -4.21 4.80 6.74
CA PHE A 45 -4.36 3.37 7.02
C PHE A 45 -4.76 3.11 8.48
N PRO A 46 -5.49 2.02 8.76
CA PRO A 46 -5.96 1.73 10.10
C PRO A 46 -4.82 1.64 11.11
N GLN A 47 -5.04 2.19 12.31
CA GLN A 47 -4.10 2.02 13.41
C GLN A 47 -3.89 0.53 13.72
N GLY A 48 -2.62 0.12 13.76
CA GLY A 48 -2.20 -1.27 13.87
C GLY A 48 -1.72 -1.89 12.55
N SER A 49 -1.74 -1.13 11.46
CA SER A 49 -1.11 -1.53 10.21
C SER A 49 0.41 -1.61 10.35
N GLN A 50 1.00 -2.64 9.75
CA GLN A 50 2.45 -2.80 9.64
C GLN A 50 2.90 -2.26 8.29
N ILE A 51 4.01 -1.53 8.29
CA ILE A 51 4.54 -0.86 7.10
C ILE A 51 6.02 -1.20 6.97
N SER A 52 6.40 -1.72 5.81
CA SER A 52 7.79 -2.01 5.47
C SER A 52 8.11 -1.51 4.07
N ALA A 53 9.32 -1.01 3.85
CA ALA A 53 9.81 -0.59 2.55
C ALA A 53 11.32 -0.87 2.42
N THR A 54 11.78 -1.08 1.20
CA THR A 54 13.18 -1.29 0.84
C THR A 54 13.42 -0.83 -0.61
N GLY A 55 14.68 -0.53 -0.95
CA GLY A 55 15.10 -0.50 -2.35
C GLY A 55 15.11 0.86 -3.06
N LEU A 56 15.51 1.95 -2.38
CA LEU A 56 15.80 3.24 -3.04
C LEU A 56 17.13 3.89 -2.58
N ASP A 57 17.93 3.23 -1.74
CA ASP A 57 19.20 3.80 -1.26
C ASP A 57 20.38 3.28 -2.12
N ASP A 58 21.41 4.13 -2.28
CA ASP A 58 22.61 4.02 -3.16
C ASP A 58 22.93 2.62 -3.70
N GLY A 59 22.21 2.22 -4.76
CA GLY A 59 22.46 0.98 -5.52
C GLY A 59 21.26 0.07 -5.75
N ALA A 60 20.08 0.37 -5.18
CA ALA A 60 18.86 -0.40 -5.45
C ALA A 60 18.14 0.09 -6.73
N GLU A 61 17.93 -0.81 -7.68
CA GLU A 61 17.21 -0.55 -8.94
C GLU A 61 15.68 -0.71 -8.81
N GLU A 62 15.20 -1.24 -7.67
CA GLU A 62 13.80 -1.64 -7.47
C GLU A 62 13.33 -1.24 -6.07
N PHE A 63 12.20 -0.54 -6.00
CA PHE A 63 11.52 -0.21 -4.75
C PHE A 63 10.43 -1.21 -4.44
N TYR A 64 10.44 -1.72 -3.20
CA TYR A 64 9.40 -2.59 -2.69
C TYR A 64 8.86 -2.07 -1.37
N ALA A 65 7.53 -2.01 -1.25
CA ALA A 65 6.89 -1.70 0.02
C ALA A 65 5.63 -2.53 0.25
N VAL A 66 5.27 -2.69 1.52
CA VAL A 66 4.06 -3.36 1.97
C VAL A 66 3.41 -2.56 3.07
N VAL A 67 2.13 -2.29 2.92
CA VAL A 67 1.24 -1.90 4.02
C VAL A 67 0.33 -3.10 4.31
N GLN A 68 0.30 -3.58 5.55
CA GLN A 68 -0.45 -4.78 5.92
C GLN A 68 -1.32 -4.53 7.16
N PHE A 69 -2.57 -4.99 7.12
CA PHE A 69 -3.47 -5.02 8.27
C PHE A 69 -4.16 -6.38 8.35
N LYS A 70 -3.81 -7.19 9.36
CA LYS A 70 -4.27 -8.58 9.48
C LYS A 70 -3.98 -9.37 8.18
N GLN A 71 -5.01 -9.88 7.50
CA GLN A 71 -4.91 -10.62 6.23
C GLN A 71 -4.89 -9.71 5.00
N GLN A 72 -5.22 -8.42 5.14
CA GLN A 72 -5.18 -7.46 4.03
C GLN A 72 -3.76 -6.94 3.82
N TYR A 73 -3.38 -6.73 2.57
CA TYR A 73 -2.16 -6.00 2.25
C TYR A 73 -2.27 -5.22 0.95
N LEU A 74 -1.50 -4.15 0.86
CA LEU A 74 -1.18 -3.45 -0.37
C LEU A 74 0.35 -3.49 -0.56
N LYS A 75 0.78 -4.11 -1.64
CA LYS A 75 2.19 -4.20 -2.03
C LYS A 75 2.47 -3.26 -3.18
N PHE A 76 3.64 -2.63 -3.11
CA PHE A 76 4.21 -1.75 -4.11
C PHE A 76 5.44 -2.47 -4.64
N ASP A 77 5.44 -2.78 -5.93
CA ASP A 77 6.57 -3.34 -6.66
C ASP A 77 6.89 -2.36 -7.78
N ILE A 78 7.83 -1.45 -7.53
CA ILE A 78 8.11 -0.30 -8.40
C ILE A 78 9.51 -0.47 -8.98
N LYS A 79 9.58 -0.50 -10.30
CA LYS A 79 10.81 -0.65 -11.09
C LYS A 79 10.79 0.32 -12.25
N GLU A 80 11.96 0.65 -12.78
CA GLU A 80 12.13 1.63 -13.87
C GLU A 80 11.16 1.41 -15.05
N ASN A 81 10.92 0.15 -15.42
CA ASN A 81 10.09 -0.20 -16.59
C ASN A 81 8.85 -1.06 -16.25
N HIS A 82 8.66 -1.41 -14.98
CA HIS A 82 7.55 -2.25 -14.56
C HIS A 82 7.14 -1.94 -13.13
N SER A 83 6.08 -1.14 -12.99
CA SER A 83 5.48 -0.85 -11.69
C SER A 83 4.13 -1.52 -11.54
N ALA A 84 3.92 -2.15 -10.39
CA ALA A 84 2.69 -2.83 -10.06
C ALA A 84 2.28 -2.62 -8.60
N LEU A 85 0.97 -2.49 -8.39
CA LEU A 85 0.33 -2.63 -7.10
C LEU A 85 -0.37 -3.98 -7.00
N ILE A 86 -0.25 -4.61 -5.84
CA ILE A 86 -0.95 -5.86 -5.53
C ILE A 86 -1.71 -5.66 -4.23
N PHE A 87 -3.03 -5.70 -4.30
CA PHE A 87 -3.93 -5.57 -3.16
C PHE A 87 -4.59 -6.92 -2.86
N GLN A 88 -4.59 -7.35 -1.60
CA GLN A 88 -5.37 -8.48 -1.13
C GLN A 88 -6.38 -8.03 -0.08
N ASP A 89 -7.65 -8.41 -0.26
CA ASP A 89 -8.72 -8.14 0.69
C ASP A 89 -8.75 -9.16 1.85
N MET A 90 -9.66 -8.98 2.82
CA MET A 90 -9.83 -9.92 3.94
C MET A 90 -10.28 -11.32 3.53
N ASN A 91 -10.86 -11.48 2.35
CA ASN A 91 -11.35 -12.75 1.82
C ASN A 91 -10.26 -13.50 1.02
N GLY A 92 -9.07 -12.89 0.86
CA GLY A 92 -7.98 -13.45 0.06
C GLY A 92 -8.12 -13.18 -1.44
N ASN A 93 -9.05 -12.32 -1.87
CA ASN A 93 -9.12 -11.91 -3.26
C ASN A 93 -7.93 -11.00 -3.57
N VAL A 94 -7.19 -11.31 -4.64
CA VAL A 94 -6.01 -10.55 -5.05
C VAL A 94 -6.30 -9.76 -6.31
N PHE A 95 -6.01 -8.46 -6.25
CA PHE A 95 -6.14 -7.51 -7.34
C PHE A 95 -4.75 -6.99 -7.71
N LYS A 96 -4.41 -7.01 -9.00
CA LYS A 96 -3.14 -6.47 -9.51
C LYS A 96 -3.41 -5.31 -10.46
N ARG A 97 -2.65 -4.22 -10.32
CA ARG A 97 -2.68 -3.06 -11.22
C ARG A 97 -1.26 -2.70 -11.65
N ASN A 98 -0.98 -2.77 -12.95
CA ASN A 98 0.26 -2.23 -13.53
C ASN A 98 0.06 -0.76 -13.90
N PHE A 99 1.11 0.06 -13.81
CA PHE A 99 1.06 1.48 -14.13
C PHE A 99 2.38 2.06 -14.64
#